data_AF-A0A8C4WNU0-F1
#
_entry.id   AF-A0A8C4WNU0-F1
#
_cell.length_a   1.000
_cell.length_b   1.000
_cell.length_c   1.000
_cell.angle_alpha   90.00
_cell.angle_beta   90.00
_cell.angle_gamma   90.00
#
_symmetry.space_group_name_H-M   'P 1'
#
loop_
_entity.id
_entity.type
_entity.pdbx_description
1 polymer ?
#
loop_
_entity_poly.entity_id
_entity_poly.type
_entity_poly.pdbx_seq_one_letter_code
_entity_poly.pdbx_strand_id
1 'polypeptide(L)'
;MLEMLGEVMLYWALSLFTAWLAQIFQSLQLERETCLASNHALAKENLSLQPRLENGKASLAIKYQELRETREACQEKQQRVETCLRKWSPQSALSQLQAALDAAEAESEAQVEMFLGRELPLDAFLEFFQESRMLSHLRRTQVEKLEQLLRKEKQPRWLPTCCEGQRAAPLSPARAQVALVQNAASPKKLQLRYGYTPALLVPSDAIIPFPVPVAPPSRNLPPLASCSGQSPPPCSSIPCLGSPLHLIGHIPLLTPRPFRVQHAHLSYPQKQEPPHR
;
A
#
# COMPACT_ATOMS: atom_id res chain seq x y z
N MET A 1 59.18 64.45 39.46
CA MET A 1 59.40 64.02 38.07
C MET A 1 58.93 62.57 37.84
N LEU A 2 59.29 61.60 38.71
CA LEU A 2 58.81 60.22 38.59
C LEU A 2 57.28 60.07 38.74
N GLU A 3 56.63 60.81 39.65
CA GLU A 3 55.17 60.73 39.83
C GLU A 3 54.39 61.22 38.61
N MET A 4 54.83 62.32 37.99
CA MET A 4 54.24 62.85 36.74
C MET A 4 54.41 61.87 35.57
N LEU A 5 55.54 61.17 35.49
CA LEU A 5 55.70 60.08 34.52
C LEU A 5 54.76 58.92 34.81
N GLY A 6 54.56 58.58 36.09
CA GLY A 6 53.62 57.54 36.52
C GLY A 6 52.17 57.85 36.13
N GLU A 7 51.70 59.07 36.36
CA GLU A 7 50.35 59.49 35.98
C GLU A 7 50.14 59.50 34.46
N VAL A 8 51.12 59.99 33.71
CA VAL A 8 51.07 59.98 32.24
C VAL A 8 51.05 58.54 31.72
N MET A 9 51.87 57.65 32.28
CA MET A 9 51.87 56.23 31.93
C MET A 9 50.55 55.54 32.29
N LEU A 10 49.94 55.88 33.43
CA LEU A 10 48.64 55.35 33.84
C LEU A 10 47.52 55.84 32.90
N TYR A 11 47.57 57.10 32.48
CA TYR A 11 46.64 57.68 31.52
C TYR A 11 46.76 57.00 30.14
N TRP A 12 47.98 56.79 29.66
CA TRP A 12 48.22 56.03 28.42
C TRP A 12 47.75 54.58 28.53
N ALA A 13 48.01 53.90 29.65
CA ALA A 13 47.56 52.54 29.89
C ALA A 13 46.02 52.44 29.94
N LEU A 14 45.36 53.39 30.62
CA LEU A 14 43.90 53.46 30.70
C LEU A 14 43.28 53.80 29.32
N SER A 15 43.91 54.71 28.57
CA SER A 15 43.49 55.04 27.20
C SER A 15 43.63 53.84 26.26
N LEU A 16 44.72 53.06 26.38
CA LEU A 16 44.91 51.84 25.60
C LEU A 16 43.89 50.75 26.00
N PHE A 17 43.63 50.59 27.29
CA PHE A 17 42.67 49.61 27.80
C PHE A 17 41.23 49.94 27.38
N THR A 18 40.84 51.22 27.46
CA THR A 18 39.52 51.67 27.00
C THR A 18 39.35 51.54 25.48
N ALA A 19 40.39 51.84 24.69
CA ALA A 19 40.40 51.59 23.26
C ALA A 19 40.28 50.09 22.92
N TRP A 20 40.99 49.23 23.65
CA TRP A 20 40.92 47.77 23.50
C TRP A 20 39.52 47.23 23.85
N LEU A 21 38.92 47.69 24.96
CA LEU A 21 37.55 47.32 25.33
C LEU A 21 36.53 47.80 24.30
N ALA A 22 36.67 49.01 23.76
CA ALA A 22 35.81 49.52 22.71
C ALA A 22 35.89 48.65 21.45
N GLN A 23 37.09 48.21 21.06
CA GLN A 23 37.29 47.31 19.93
C GLN A 23 36.63 45.95 20.15
N ILE A 24 36.77 45.36 21.33
CA ILE A 24 36.10 44.10 21.68
C ILE A 24 34.58 44.26 21.69
N PHE A 25 34.08 45.37 22.23
CA PHE A 25 32.66 45.63 22.22
C PHE A 25 32.12 45.74 20.79
N GLN A 26 32.82 46.46 19.91
CA GLN A 26 32.45 46.56 18.50
C GLN A 26 32.48 45.21 17.78
N SER A 27 33.49 44.37 18.03
CA SER A 27 33.57 43.04 17.43
C SER A 27 32.40 42.15 17.87
N LEU A 28 32.05 42.19 19.16
CA LEU A 28 30.91 41.43 19.70
C LEU A 28 29.57 41.94 19.16
N GLN A 29 29.42 43.26 18.95
CA GLN A 29 28.21 43.80 18.30
C GLN A 29 28.09 43.32 16.85
N LEU A 30 29.19 43.34 16.09
CA LEU A 30 29.20 42.85 14.72
C LEU A 30 28.86 41.35 14.66
N GLU A 31 29.45 40.54 15.53
CA GLU A 31 29.15 39.11 15.62
C GLU A 31 27.68 38.86 15.97
N ARG A 32 27.12 39.64 16.91
CA ARG A 32 25.69 39.58 17.22
C ARG A 32 24.82 39.93 16.01
N GLU A 33 25.13 41.02 15.30
CA GLU A 33 24.35 41.46 14.14
C GLU A 33 24.39 40.43 13.00
N THR A 34 25.58 39.90 12.70
CA THR A 34 25.74 38.83 11.70
C THR A 34 24.97 37.57 12.07
N CYS A 35 25.01 37.15 13.34
CA CYS A 35 24.23 36.03 13.83
C CYS A 35 22.72 36.27 13.72
N LEU A 36 22.25 37.46 14.13
CA LEU A 36 20.83 37.83 14.01
C LEU A 36 20.35 37.88 12.56
N ALA A 37 21.16 38.46 11.66
CA ALA A 37 20.86 38.51 10.23
C ALA A 37 20.77 37.10 9.62
N SER A 38 21.71 36.23 9.98
CA SER A 38 21.73 34.82 9.55
C SER A 38 20.50 34.05 10.07
N ASN A 39 20.21 34.14 11.37
CA ASN A 39 19.04 33.50 11.97
C ASN A 39 17.73 33.97 11.32
N HIS A 40 17.60 35.27 11.09
CA HIS A 40 16.43 35.85 10.43
C HIS A 40 16.30 35.40 8.96
N ALA A 41 17.40 35.29 8.22
CA ALA A 41 17.39 34.74 6.86
C ALA A 41 16.92 33.29 6.85
N LEU A 42 17.45 32.45 7.74
CA LEU A 42 17.04 31.05 7.90
C LEU A 42 15.58 30.92 8.33
N ALA A 43 15.11 31.77 9.25
CA ALA A 43 13.71 31.78 9.67
C ALA A 43 12.78 32.11 8.49
N LYS A 44 13.13 33.11 7.68
CA LYS A 44 12.38 33.46 6.47
C LYS A 44 12.37 32.31 5.46
N GLU A 45 13.51 31.67 5.22
CA GLU A 45 13.59 30.52 4.31
C GLU A 45 12.73 29.36 4.83
N ASN A 46 12.86 28.99 6.11
CA ASN A 46 12.07 27.94 6.73
C ASN A 46 10.56 28.21 6.62
N LEU A 47 10.12 29.44 6.91
CA LEU A 47 8.73 29.83 6.76
C LEU A 47 8.27 29.79 5.29
N SER A 48 9.15 30.12 4.34
CA SER A 48 8.83 30.02 2.91
C SER A 48 8.63 28.57 2.43
N LEU A 49 9.21 27.59 3.13
CA LEU A 49 9.06 26.16 2.81
C LEU A 49 7.76 25.56 3.38
N GLN A 50 7.21 26.16 4.43
CA GLN A 50 5.98 25.70 5.09
C GLN A 50 4.81 25.43 4.11
N PRO A 51 4.41 26.35 3.21
CA PRO A 51 3.30 26.11 2.29
C PRO A 51 3.56 24.92 1.36
N ARG A 52 4.81 24.73 0.92
CA ARG A 52 5.19 23.58 0.07
C ARG A 52 5.06 22.26 0.83
N LEU A 53 5.46 22.23 2.11
CA LEU A 53 5.32 21.05 2.96
C LEU A 53 3.85 20.74 3.27
N GLU A 54 3.05 21.76 3.57
CA GLU A 54 1.61 21.62 3.83
C GLU A 54 0.88 21.10 2.59
N ASN A 55 1.15 21.69 1.42
CA ASN A 55 0.60 21.20 0.14
C ASN A 55 1.04 19.76 -0.15
N GLY A 56 2.30 19.42 0.16
CA GLY A 56 2.80 18.05 0.03
C GLY A 56 2.07 17.07 0.95
N LYS A 57 1.84 17.44 2.22
CA LYS A 57 1.06 16.64 3.18
C LYS A 57 -0.37 16.43 2.71
N ALA A 58 -1.04 17.50 2.25
CA ALA A 58 -2.40 17.43 1.74
C ALA A 58 -2.49 16.54 0.49
N SER A 59 -1.58 16.72 -0.47
CA SER A 59 -1.51 15.89 -1.68
C SER A 59 -1.27 14.41 -1.36
N LEU A 60 -0.40 14.13 -0.40
CA LEU A 60 -0.14 12.78 0.07
C LEU A 60 -1.37 12.16 0.75
N ALA A 61 -2.07 12.92 1.58
CA ALA A 61 -3.30 12.48 2.22
C ALA A 61 -4.39 12.11 1.19
N ILE A 62 -4.55 12.93 0.15
CA ILE A 62 -5.46 12.64 -0.98
C ILE A 62 -5.07 11.33 -1.67
N LYS A 63 -3.78 11.13 -1.98
CA LYS A 63 -3.30 9.90 -2.62
C LYS A 63 -3.51 8.66 -1.75
N TYR A 64 -3.32 8.77 -0.43
CA TYR A 64 -3.64 7.67 0.49
C TYR A 64 -5.13 7.36 0.56
N GLN A 65 -5.98 8.39 0.47
CA GLN A 65 -7.42 8.21 0.44
C GLN A 65 -7.87 7.51 -0.86
N GLU A 66 -7.39 7.96 -2.02
CA GLU A 66 -7.63 7.29 -3.32
C GLU A 66 -7.17 5.81 -3.29
N LEU A 67 -5.99 5.54 -2.70
CA LEU A 67 -5.47 4.19 -2.56
C LEU A 67 -6.37 3.32 -1.67
N ARG A 68 -6.89 3.89 -0.58
CA ARG A 68 -7.82 3.19 0.32
C ARG A 68 -9.10 2.82 -0.40
N GLU A 69 -9.73 3.78 -1.07
CA GLU A 69 -10.98 3.58 -1.81
C GLU A 69 -10.83 2.54 -2.91
N THR A 70 -9.75 2.62 -3.69
CA THR A 70 -9.47 1.64 -4.76
C THR A 70 -9.19 0.24 -4.20
N ARG A 71 -8.51 0.14 -3.05
CA ARG A 71 -8.30 -1.13 -2.35
C ARG A 71 -9.61 -1.72 -1.86
N GLU A 72 -10.47 -0.92 -1.22
CA GLU A 72 -11.77 -1.37 -0.71
C GLU A 72 -12.67 -1.84 -1.86
N ALA A 73 -12.75 -1.07 -2.96
CA ALA A 73 -13.48 -1.46 -4.15
C ALA A 73 -12.93 -2.75 -4.79
N CYS A 74 -11.61 -2.95 -4.78
CA CYS A 74 -10.99 -4.19 -5.25
C CYS A 74 -11.36 -5.38 -4.35
N GLN A 75 -11.33 -5.19 -3.03
CA GLN A 75 -11.70 -6.22 -2.07
C GLN A 75 -13.18 -6.60 -2.19
N GLU A 76 -14.08 -5.64 -2.38
CA GLU A 76 -15.50 -5.90 -2.61
C GLU A 76 -15.71 -6.73 -3.89
N LYS A 77 -15.08 -6.33 -5.00
CA LYS A 77 -15.13 -7.08 -6.26
C LYS A 77 -14.59 -8.50 -6.09
N GLN A 78 -13.50 -8.66 -5.35
CA GLN A 78 -12.94 -9.98 -5.05
C GLN A 78 -13.92 -10.84 -4.24
N GLN A 79 -14.53 -10.30 -3.18
CA GLN A 79 -15.53 -11.01 -2.37
C GLN A 79 -16.76 -11.41 -3.20
N ARG A 80 -17.21 -10.55 -4.12
CA ARG A 80 -18.30 -10.86 -5.05
C ARG A 80 -17.95 -12.02 -5.96
N VAL A 81 -16.75 -12.01 -6.54
CA VAL A 81 -16.26 -13.11 -7.38
C VAL A 81 -16.15 -14.40 -6.56
N GLU A 82 -15.54 -14.37 -5.38
CA GLU A 82 -15.42 -15.53 -4.50
C GLU A 82 -16.79 -16.12 -4.12
N THR A 83 -17.77 -15.26 -3.84
CA THR A 83 -19.15 -15.68 -3.54
C THR A 83 -19.80 -16.34 -4.76
N CYS A 84 -19.66 -15.75 -5.95
CA CYS A 84 -20.15 -16.33 -7.20
C CYS A 84 -19.48 -17.68 -7.48
N LEU A 85 -18.14 -17.76 -7.36
CA LEU A 85 -17.39 -18.99 -7.56
C LEU A 85 -17.81 -20.09 -6.58
N ARG A 86 -18.08 -19.75 -5.31
CA ARG A 86 -18.58 -20.71 -4.33
C ARG A 86 -19.97 -21.23 -4.71
N LYS A 87 -20.90 -20.31 -5.05
CA LYS A 87 -22.29 -20.64 -5.43
C LYS A 87 -22.37 -21.49 -6.70
N TRP A 88 -21.55 -21.16 -7.69
CA TRP A 88 -21.52 -21.84 -9.00
C TRP A 88 -20.39 -22.87 -9.09
N SER A 89 -19.86 -23.31 -7.94
CA SER A 89 -18.84 -24.36 -7.94
C SER A 89 -19.46 -25.70 -8.35
N PRO A 90 -18.70 -26.57 -9.06
CA PRO A 90 -19.17 -27.91 -9.38
C PRO A 90 -19.56 -28.72 -8.14
N GLN A 91 -18.88 -28.48 -7.00
CA GLN A 91 -19.22 -29.10 -5.73
C GLN A 91 -20.57 -28.60 -5.19
N SER A 92 -20.90 -27.30 -5.35
CA SER A 92 -22.22 -26.78 -4.98
C SER A 92 -23.32 -27.37 -5.88
N ALA A 93 -23.07 -27.47 -7.18
CA ALA A 93 -24.00 -28.12 -8.11
C ALA A 93 -24.25 -29.59 -7.71
N LEU A 94 -23.19 -30.33 -7.34
CA LEU A 94 -23.31 -31.70 -6.84
C LEU A 94 -24.14 -31.77 -5.56
N SER A 95 -23.89 -30.89 -4.57
CA SER A 95 -24.68 -30.87 -3.33
C SER A 95 -26.17 -30.55 -3.57
N GLN A 96 -26.47 -29.64 -4.50
CA GLN A 96 -27.85 -29.30 -4.86
C GLN A 96 -28.53 -30.47 -5.57
N LEU A 97 -27.81 -31.15 -6.47
CA LEU A 97 -28.31 -32.32 -7.18
C LEU A 97 -28.57 -33.50 -6.24
N GLN A 98 -27.69 -33.72 -5.25
CA GLN A 98 -27.88 -34.74 -4.22
C GLN A 98 -29.13 -34.44 -3.38
N ALA A 99 -29.29 -33.20 -2.90
CA ALA A 99 -30.50 -32.81 -2.16
C ALA A 99 -31.78 -32.99 -2.99
N ALA A 100 -31.73 -32.69 -4.29
CA ALA A 100 -32.87 -32.91 -5.21
C ALA A 100 -33.13 -34.39 -5.51
N LEU A 101 -32.11 -35.25 -5.45
CA LEU A 101 -32.26 -36.70 -5.51
C LEU A 101 -32.96 -37.20 -4.25
N ASP A 102 -32.43 -36.86 -3.09
CA ASP A 102 -32.97 -37.26 -1.78
C ASP A 102 -34.43 -36.81 -1.64
N ALA A 103 -34.77 -35.60 -2.10
CA ALA A 103 -36.14 -35.09 -2.11
C ALA A 103 -37.08 -35.90 -3.03
N ALA A 104 -36.61 -36.32 -4.22
CA ALA A 104 -37.42 -37.17 -5.10
C ALA A 104 -37.58 -38.59 -4.54
N GLU A 105 -36.54 -39.16 -3.94
CA GLU A 105 -36.63 -40.45 -3.26
C GLU A 105 -37.66 -40.38 -2.11
N ALA A 106 -37.59 -39.35 -1.26
CA ALA A 106 -38.54 -39.13 -0.18
C ALA A 106 -39.98 -38.90 -0.68
N GLU A 107 -40.18 -38.16 -1.76
CA GLU A 107 -41.51 -37.98 -2.38
C GLU A 107 -42.07 -39.33 -2.87
N SER A 108 -41.24 -40.16 -3.50
CA SER A 108 -41.66 -41.49 -3.95
C SER A 108 -42.04 -42.42 -2.79
N GLU A 109 -41.36 -42.29 -1.65
CA GLU A 109 -41.68 -43.03 -0.43
C GLU A 109 -42.98 -42.54 0.19
N ALA A 110 -43.18 -41.22 0.28
CA ALA A 110 -44.42 -40.63 0.77
C ALA A 110 -45.64 -41.06 -0.07
N GLN A 111 -45.50 -41.12 -1.40
CA GLN A 111 -46.55 -41.61 -2.31
C GLN A 111 -46.91 -43.08 -2.04
N VAL A 112 -45.92 -43.92 -1.72
CA VAL A 112 -46.14 -45.32 -1.34
C VAL A 112 -46.88 -45.41 -0.01
N GLU A 113 -46.46 -44.62 0.99
CA GLU A 113 -47.13 -44.58 2.30
C GLU A 113 -48.60 -44.14 2.18
N MET A 114 -48.86 -43.07 1.42
CA MET A 114 -50.23 -42.59 1.16
C MET A 114 -51.09 -43.62 0.44
N PHE A 115 -50.54 -44.33 -0.55
CA PHE A 115 -51.26 -45.38 -1.26
C PHE A 115 -51.59 -46.56 -0.34
N LEU A 116 -50.64 -47.02 0.48
CA LEU A 116 -50.87 -48.07 1.48
C LEU A 116 -51.88 -47.63 2.56
N GLY A 117 -51.88 -46.35 2.90
CA GLY A 117 -52.87 -45.70 3.77
C GLY A 117 -54.25 -45.52 3.15
N ARG A 118 -54.42 -45.85 1.86
CA ARG A 118 -55.65 -45.64 1.06
C ARG A 118 -56.05 -44.17 0.90
N GLU A 119 -55.10 -43.25 1.08
CA GLU A 119 -55.29 -41.80 0.90
C GLU A 119 -55.15 -41.39 -0.58
N LEU A 120 -54.48 -42.23 -1.39
CA LEU A 120 -54.23 -42.00 -2.80
C LEU A 120 -54.84 -43.13 -3.66
N PRO A 121 -55.69 -42.85 -4.66
CA PRO A 121 -56.25 -43.88 -5.54
C PRO A 121 -55.17 -44.45 -6.48
N LEU A 122 -55.39 -45.67 -6.99
CA LEU A 122 -54.40 -46.42 -7.78
C LEU A 122 -53.92 -45.64 -9.02
N ASP A 123 -54.84 -45.06 -9.79
CA ASP A 123 -54.49 -44.37 -11.03
C ASP A 123 -53.59 -43.16 -10.76
N ALA A 124 -53.93 -42.35 -9.75
CA ALA A 124 -53.11 -41.22 -9.33
C ALA A 124 -51.76 -41.65 -8.75
N PHE A 125 -51.73 -42.72 -7.95
CA PHE A 125 -50.48 -43.30 -7.44
C PHE A 125 -49.55 -43.70 -8.60
N LEU A 126 -50.07 -44.41 -9.60
CA LEU A 126 -49.27 -44.87 -10.73
C LEU A 126 -48.65 -43.71 -11.52
N GLU A 127 -49.40 -42.63 -11.73
CA GLU A 127 -48.88 -41.43 -12.41
C GLU A 127 -47.76 -40.77 -11.60
N PHE A 128 -48.05 -40.36 -10.35
CA PHE A 128 -47.09 -39.60 -9.54
C PHE A 128 -45.85 -40.41 -9.13
N PHE A 129 -46.03 -41.71 -8.84
CA PHE A 129 -44.93 -42.60 -8.47
C PHE A 129 -43.98 -42.86 -9.63
N GLN A 130 -44.51 -43.07 -10.83
CA GLN A 130 -43.66 -43.23 -12.02
C GLN A 130 -42.86 -41.97 -12.30
N GLU A 131 -43.48 -40.79 -12.20
CA GLU A 131 -42.80 -39.51 -12.38
C GLU A 131 -41.69 -39.29 -11.35
N SER A 132 -41.98 -39.48 -10.06
CA SER A 132 -41.01 -39.30 -8.99
C SER A 132 -39.85 -40.30 -9.09
N ARG A 133 -40.14 -41.58 -9.40
CA ARG A 133 -39.12 -42.61 -9.61
C ARG A 133 -38.25 -42.33 -10.84
N MET A 134 -38.85 -41.89 -11.94
CA MET A 134 -38.10 -41.47 -13.13
C MET A 134 -37.13 -40.32 -12.78
N LEU A 135 -37.60 -39.30 -12.06
CA LEU A 135 -36.76 -38.17 -11.64
C LEU A 135 -35.63 -38.59 -10.71
N SER A 136 -35.90 -39.48 -9.74
CA SER A 136 -34.88 -40.05 -8.85
C SER A 136 -33.79 -40.77 -9.66
N HIS A 137 -34.15 -41.71 -10.53
CA HIS A 137 -33.17 -42.45 -11.34
C HIS A 137 -32.33 -41.54 -12.26
N LEU A 138 -32.97 -40.54 -12.86
CA LEU A 138 -32.31 -39.55 -13.70
C LEU A 138 -31.30 -38.74 -12.88
N ARG A 139 -31.70 -38.20 -11.72
CA ARG A 139 -30.82 -37.40 -10.85
C ARG A 139 -29.68 -38.25 -10.29
N ARG A 140 -29.93 -39.50 -9.91
CA ARG A 140 -28.90 -40.45 -9.47
C ARG A 140 -27.83 -40.67 -10.53
N THR A 141 -28.26 -40.89 -11.77
CA THR A 141 -27.34 -40.98 -12.90
C THR A 141 -26.55 -39.69 -13.09
N GLN A 142 -27.20 -38.52 -12.97
CA GLN A 142 -26.51 -37.23 -13.07
C GLN A 142 -25.47 -37.02 -11.96
N VAL A 143 -25.77 -37.41 -10.72
CA VAL A 143 -24.82 -37.35 -9.58
C VAL A 143 -23.58 -38.19 -9.89
N GLU A 144 -23.79 -39.46 -10.26
CA GLU A 144 -22.69 -40.38 -10.58
C GLU A 144 -21.80 -39.85 -11.71
N LYS A 145 -22.41 -39.27 -12.76
CA LYS A 145 -21.67 -38.68 -13.88
C LYS A 145 -20.89 -37.45 -13.45
N LEU A 146 -21.49 -36.54 -12.67
CA LEU A 146 -20.82 -35.34 -12.18
C LEU A 146 -19.65 -35.71 -11.25
N GLU A 147 -19.85 -36.66 -10.34
CA GLU A 147 -18.78 -37.18 -9.49
C GLU A 147 -17.63 -37.81 -10.31
N GLN A 148 -17.94 -38.60 -11.33
CA GLN A 148 -16.93 -39.18 -12.22
C GLN A 148 -16.10 -38.09 -12.91
N LEU A 149 -16.74 -37.02 -13.40
CA LEU A 149 -16.05 -35.89 -14.01
C LEU A 149 -15.14 -35.17 -13.01
N LEU A 150 -15.62 -34.93 -11.79
CA LEU A 150 -14.83 -34.29 -10.73
C LEU A 150 -13.65 -35.13 -10.26
N ARG A 151 -13.79 -36.47 -10.22
CA ARG A 151 -12.66 -37.37 -9.93
C ARG A 151 -11.61 -37.34 -11.05
N LYS A 152 -12.05 -37.33 -12.32
CA LYS A 152 -11.15 -37.26 -13.49
C LYS A 152 -10.38 -35.95 -13.54
N GLU A 153 -11.01 -34.84 -13.19
CA GLU A 153 -10.37 -33.53 -13.11
C GLU A 153 -9.32 -33.45 -11.99
N LYS A 154 -9.58 -34.13 -10.86
CA LYS A 154 -8.64 -34.21 -9.72
C LYS A 154 -7.47 -35.14 -9.94
N GLN A 155 -7.52 -36.07 -10.89
CA GLN A 155 -6.33 -36.82 -11.26
C GLN A 155 -5.36 -35.88 -11.99
N PRO A 156 -4.15 -35.65 -11.47
CA PRO A 156 -3.10 -35.08 -12.29
C PRO A 156 -2.98 -36.01 -13.48
N ARG A 157 -2.96 -35.44 -14.69
CA ARG A 157 -2.72 -36.18 -15.93
C ARG A 157 -1.30 -36.76 -15.87
N TRP A 158 -1.08 -37.81 -15.09
CA TRP A 158 0.12 -38.61 -15.12
C TRP A 158 0.13 -39.25 -16.49
N LEU A 159 1.03 -38.75 -17.34
CA LEU A 159 1.31 -39.25 -18.68
C LEU A 159 1.46 -40.77 -18.65
N PRO A 160 0.76 -41.51 -19.51
CA PRO A 160 1.23 -42.80 -19.97
C PRO A 160 2.13 -42.57 -21.19
N THR A 161 3.42 -42.83 -20.99
CA THR A 161 4.43 -43.29 -21.95
C THR A 161 4.08 -43.15 -23.44
N CYS A 162 4.77 -42.21 -24.11
CA CYS A 162 4.94 -42.26 -25.55
C CYS A 162 5.66 -43.56 -25.95
N CYS A 163 4.99 -44.43 -26.70
CA CYS A 163 5.62 -45.34 -27.64
C CYS A 163 4.91 -45.20 -29.00
N GLU A 164 5.67 -44.62 -29.93
CA GLU A 164 5.70 -44.79 -31.39
C GLU A 164 4.41 -44.86 -32.23
N GLY A 165 4.36 -43.94 -33.20
CA GLY A 165 4.28 -44.35 -34.61
C GLY A 165 2.97 -44.10 -35.34
N GLN A 166 2.85 -42.93 -35.99
CA GLN A 166 2.65 -42.75 -37.45
C GLN A 166 1.83 -41.51 -37.81
N ARG A 167 2.09 -41.06 -39.04
CA ARG A 167 2.02 -39.72 -39.60
C ARG A 167 0.76 -39.53 -40.44
N ALA A 168 0.16 -38.34 -40.38
CA ALA A 168 -0.29 -37.47 -41.49
C ALA A 168 -1.59 -36.71 -41.16
N ALA A 169 -1.57 -35.40 -41.41
CA ALA A 169 -2.68 -34.45 -41.25
C ALA A 169 -3.75 -34.60 -42.36
N PRO A 170 -4.91 -33.94 -42.24
CA PRO A 170 -5.02 -32.60 -42.84
C PRO A 170 -5.83 -31.55 -42.03
N LEU A 171 -5.70 -30.31 -42.50
CA LEU A 171 -6.10 -29.00 -41.96
C LEU A 171 -7.62 -28.73 -41.95
N SER A 172 -8.13 -28.00 -40.93
CA SER A 172 -9.12 -26.88 -40.99
C SER A 172 -9.83 -26.64 -39.62
N PRO A 173 -10.55 -25.52 -39.41
CA PRO A 173 -10.07 -24.19 -39.08
C PRO A 173 -10.33 -23.80 -37.61
N ALA A 174 -9.74 -22.67 -37.21
CA ALA A 174 -9.73 -22.07 -35.89
C ALA A 174 -11.05 -22.15 -35.10
N ARG A 175 -11.04 -22.90 -33.99
CA ARG A 175 -11.92 -22.67 -32.85
C ARG A 175 -11.11 -21.89 -31.83
N ALA A 176 -11.44 -20.61 -31.63
CA ALA A 176 -10.86 -19.77 -30.61
C ALA A 176 -11.19 -20.36 -29.23
N GLN A 177 -10.31 -21.23 -28.74
CA GLN A 177 -10.32 -21.63 -27.35
C GLN A 177 -9.62 -20.53 -26.58
N VAL A 178 -10.39 -19.79 -25.79
CA VAL A 178 -9.87 -18.93 -24.73
C VAL A 178 -9.02 -19.84 -23.84
N ALA A 179 -7.71 -19.70 -23.94
CA ALA A 179 -6.77 -20.42 -23.11
C ALA A 179 -7.00 -19.97 -21.66
N LEU A 180 -7.72 -20.78 -20.90
CA LEU A 180 -7.67 -20.74 -19.45
C LEU A 180 -6.23 -21.09 -19.08
N VAL A 181 -5.43 -20.05 -18.79
CA VAL A 181 -4.12 -20.21 -18.18
C VAL A 181 -4.34 -20.85 -16.83
N GLN A 182 -4.29 -22.19 -16.79
CA GLN A 182 -4.18 -22.97 -15.59
C GLN A 182 -2.76 -22.73 -15.05
N ASN A 183 -2.58 -21.64 -14.32
CA ASN A 183 -1.42 -21.48 -13.45
C ASN A 183 -1.58 -22.47 -12.30
N ALA A 184 -1.05 -23.68 -12.51
CA ALA A 184 -0.65 -24.58 -11.44
C ALA A 184 0.59 -24.00 -10.75
N ALA A 185 0.39 -22.88 -10.08
CA ALA A 185 1.26 -22.41 -9.03
C ALA A 185 0.32 -22.13 -7.86
N SER A 186 0.63 -22.72 -6.71
CA SER A 186 0.09 -22.30 -5.42
C SER A 186 -0.13 -20.79 -5.42
N PRO A 187 -1.22 -20.25 -4.84
CA PRO A 187 -1.42 -18.81 -4.81
C PRO A 187 -0.19 -18.24 -4.10
N LYS A 188 0.75 -17.72 -4.89
CA LYS A 188 1.84 -16.91 -4.41
C LYS A 188 1.09 -15.73 -3.85
N LYS A 189 0.79 -15.82 -2.56
CA LYS A 189 0.41 -14.73 -1.69
C LYS A 189 1.37 -13.65 -2.13
N LEU A 190 0.87 -12.68 -2.90
CA LEU A 190 1.62 -11.47 -3.20
C LEU A 190 1.72 -10.82 -1.83
N GLN A 191 2.73 -11.27 -1.05
CA GLN A 191 3.31 -10.51 0.01
C GLN A 191 3.93 -9.33 -0.72
N LEU A 192 3.08 -8.38 -1.07
CA LEU A 192 3.43 -6.99 -1.08
C LEU A 192 3.91 -6.69 0.34
N ARG A 193 5.17 -7.04 0.63
CA ARG A 193 5.95 -6.40 1.67
C ARG A 193 6.20 -4.97 1.20
N TYR A 194 5.14 -4.18 1.10
CA TYR A 194 5.28 -2.76 1.38
C TYR A 194 5.49 -2.70 2.89
N GLY A 195 6.76 -2.77 3.30
CA GLY A 195 7.19 -2.39 4.64
C GLY A 195 7.06 -0.87 4.84
N TYR A 196 5.92 -0.30 4.44
CA TYR A 196 5.51 1.02 4.86
C TYR A 196 4.73 0.85 6.15
N THR A 197 5.48 0.76 7.24
CA THR A 197 4.96 1.04 8.56
C THR A 197 4.51 2.50 8.53
N PRO A 198 3.21 2.82 8.70
CA PRO A 198 2.78 4.20 8.74
C PRO A 198 3.52 4.89 9.90
N ALA A 199 4.10 6.05 9.65
CA ALA A 199 4.48 6.94 10.74
C ALA A 199 3.18 7.30 11.47
N LEU A 200 3.04 6.76 12.69
CA LEU A 200 2.06 7.05 13.73
C LEU A 200 0.96 8.04 13.31
N LEU A 201 -0.25 7.53 13.07
CA LEU A 201 -1.45 8.37 13.04
C LEU A 201 -1.69 8.84 14.47
N VAL A 202 -1.12 9.98 14.85
CA VAL A 202 -1.41 10.63 16.13
C VAL A 202 -2.81 11.28 15.99
N PRO A 203 -3.80 10.90 16.82
CA PRO A 203 -5.11 11.56 16.84
C PRO A 203 -4.96 13.05 17.12
N SER A 204 -5.67 13.90 16.38
CA SER A 204 -5.58 15.37 16.44
C SER A 204 -6.09 16.04 17.73
N ASP A 205 -6.31 15.32 18.83
CA ASP A 205 -6.82 15.89 20.09
C ASP A 205 -5.74 16.20 21.14
N ALA A 206 -4.46 16.22 20.77
CA ALA A 206 -3.38 16.66 21.66
C ALA A 206 -2.61 17.86 21.06
N ILE A 207 -3.29 18.98 20.84
CA ILE A 207 -2.64 20.28 20.77
C ILE A 207 -2.29 20.67 22.21
N ILE A 208 -1.11 20.23 22.68
CA ILE A 208 -0.50 20.82 23.87
C ILE A 208 0.45 21.92 23.35
N PRO A 209 0.23 23.20 23.70
CA PRO A 209 1.20 24.25 23.40
C PRO A 209 2.52 23.89 24.09
N PHE A 210 3.64 23.92 23.36
CA PHE A 210 4.96 23.72 23.95
C PHE A 210 5.14 24.64 25.18
N PRO A 211 5.48 24.11 26.37
CA PRO A 211 5.80 24.95 27.50
C PRO A 211 7.16 25.59 27.25
N VAL A 212 7.17 26.92 27.15
CA VAL A 212 8.38 27.74 27.13
C VAL A 212 9.08 27.59 28.49
N PRO A 213 10.36 27.20 28.57
CA PRO A 213 11.07 27.18 29.84
C PRO A 213 11.31 28.61 30.33
N VAL A 214 10.69 28.96 31.46
CA VAL A 214 11.07 30.16 32.22
C VAL A 214 12.45 29.92 32.83
N ALA A 215 13.38 30.85 32.61
CA ALA A 215 14.73 30.81 33.13
C ALA A 215 14.77 30.77 34.67
N PRO A 216 15.58 29.90 35.31
CA PRO A 216 15.79 29.94 36.75
C PRO A 216 16.90 30.95 37.13
N PRO A 217 16.85 31.55 38.33
CA PRO A 217 17.85 32.53 38.77
C PRO A 217 19.17 31.86 39.16
N SER A 218 20.24 32.62 38.96
CA SER A 218 21.65 32.34 39.28
C SER A 218 21.88 31.46 40.51
N ARG A 219 22.58 30.33 40.33
CA ARG A 219 23.26 29.63 41.43
C ARG A 219 24.59 29.06 40.93
N ASN A 220 25.66 29.56 41.55
CA ASN A 220 27.06 29.23 41.28
C ASN A 220 27.35 27.73 41.43
N LEU A 221 28.09 27.13 40.49
CA LEU A 221 28.63 25.77 40.59
C LEU A 221 30.07 25.79 41.13
N PRO A 222 30.50 24.81 41.94
CA PRO A 222 31.85 24.76 42.52
C PRO A 222 32.91 24.20 41.55
N PRO A 223 34.21 24.45 41.77
CA PRO A 223 35.29 24.07 40.85
C PRO A 223 35.71 22.61 41.02
N LEU A 224 36.04 21.94 39.92
CA LEU A 224 36.60 20.59 39.89
C LEU A 224 38.08 20.63 40.30
N ALA A 225 38.43 19.97 41.40
CA ALA A 225 39.80 19.63 41.77
C ALA A 225 40.00 18.11 41.82
N SER A 226 40.97 17.67 41.02
CA SER A 226 41.92 16.56 41.14
C SER A 226 41.67 15.41 42.12
N CYS A 227 41.68 14.18 41.58
CA CYS A 227 42.29 13.01 42.24
C CYS A 227 43.00 12.12 41.21
N SER A 228 44.19 11.66 41.59
CA SER A 228 45.23 11.00 40.82
C SER A 228 44.99 9.51 40.57
N GLY A 229 45.63 8.97 39.51
CA GLY A 229 46.28 7.65 39.60
C GLY A 229 46.29 6.81 38.32
N GLN A 230 47.50 6.54 37.84
CA GLN A 230 47.95 5.49 36.88
C GLN A 230 48.08 5.84 35.38
N SER A 231 49.17 5.35 34.79
CA SER A 231 49.86 5.68 33.52
C SER A 231 50.50 4.39 32.97
N PRO A 232 51.04 4.29 31.72
CA PRO A 232 50.53 4.53 30.34
C PRO A 232 50.71 3.22 29.46
N PRO A 233 50.52 3.13 28.10
CA PRO A 233 51.29 3.80 27.00
C PRO A 233 50.47 3.99 25.66
N PRO A 234 51.08 4.17 24.47
CA PRO A 234 51.72 5.37 23.94
C PRO A 234 50.95 6.05 22.75
N CYS A 235 51.44 7.24 22.40
CA CYS A 235 50.93 8.19 21.40
C CYS A 235 50.55 7.64 20.02
N SER A 236 49.46 8.19 19.44
CA SER A 236 49.44 8.69 18.04
C SER A 236 48.14 9.45 17.74
N SER A 237 48.22 10.78 17.76
CA SER A 237 47.39 11.70 16.97
C SER A 237 48.23 12.00 15.71
N ILE A 238 47.79 11.89 14.45
CA ILE A 238 46.72 12.57 13.69
C ILE A 238 46.63 11.81 12.33
N PRO A 239 45.45 11.68 11.67
CA PRO A 239 45.27 12.45 10.43
C PRO A 239 43.89 13.12 10.33
N CYS A 240 43.92 14.44 10.11
CA CYS A 240 42.87 15.13 9.40
C CYS A 240 42.98 14.77 7.91
N LEU A 241 41.87 14.36 7.27
CA LEU A 241 41.46 14.66 5.88
C LEU A 241 40.53 13.55 5.33
N GLY A 242 39.31 13.93 4.94
CA GLY A 242 38.43 13.09 4.13
C GLY A 242 36.94 13.43 4.23
N SER A 243 36.51 14.50 3.53
CA SER A 243 35.10 14.72 3.12
C SER A 243 34.56 13.56 2.26
N PRO A 244 33.30 13.57 1.77
CA PRO A 244 32.02 14.03 2.31
C PRO A 244 31.00 12.87 2.39
N LEU A 245 29.87 13.10 3.05
CA LEU A 245 28.73 12.16 3.11
C LEU A 245 28.20 11.85 1.70
N HIS A 246 28.28 10.58 1.29
CA HIS A 246 27.58 10.06 0.11
C HIS A 246 26.08 9.97 0.41
N LEU A 247 25.29 10.83 -0.26
CA LEU A 247 23.85 10.71 -0.33
C LEU A 247 23.50 9.60 -1.34
N ILE A 248 23.30 8.36 -0.88
CA ILE A 248 22.65 7.32 -1.69
C ILE A 248 21.16 7.70 -1.80
N GLY A 249 20.69 7.92 -3.02
CA GLY A 249 19.26 8.11 -3.31
C GLY A 249 18.95 9.19 -4.33
N HIS A 250 19.52 9.10 -5.54
CA HIS A 250 19.04 9.90 -6.67
C HIS A 250 17.67 9.37 -7.12
N ILE A 251 16.60 10.13 -6.86
CA ILE A 251 15.35 10.04 -7.61
C ILE A 251 15.51 10.97 -8.81
N PRO A 252 15.48 10.49 -10.07
CA PRO A 252 15.48 11.38 -11.21
C PRO A 252 14.17 12.18 -11.22
N LEU A 253 14.29 13.48 -10.98
CA LEU A 253 13.21 14.45 -11.20
C LEU A 253 12.90 14.49 -12.70
N LEU A 254 11.84 13.80 -13.11
CA LEU A 254 11.25 13.99 -14.42
C LEU A 254 10.61 15.38 -14.47
N THR A 255 11.26 16.28 -15.20
CA THR A 255 10.69 17.56 -15.62
C THR A 255 9.48 17.32 -16.53
N PRO A 256 8.35 18.05 -16.38
CA PRO A 256 7.26 17.98 -17.34
C PRO A 256 7.69 18.72 -18.61
N ARG A 257 7.85 18.01 -19.73
CA ARG A 257 7.89 18.64 -21.06
C ARG A 257 6.51 19.22 -21.37
N PRO A 258 6.41 20.44 -21.93
CA PRO A 258 5.13 20.96 -22.41
C PRO A 258 4.69 20.16 -23.64
N PHE A 259 3.56 19.46 -23.52
CA PHE A 259 2.92 18.79 -24.64
C PHE A 259 2.14 19.82 -25.46
N ARG A 260 2.55 20.01 -26.71
CA ARG A 260 1.85 20.85 -27.70
C ARG A 260 0.56 20.14 -28.11
N VAL A 261 -0.57 20.65 -27.65
CA VAL A 261 -1.91 20.22 -28.10
C VAL A 261 -2.06 20.62 -29.57
N GLN A 262 -2.08 19.63 -30.47
CA GLN A 262 -2.62 19.83 -31.81
C GLN A 262 -4.15 19.74 -31.69
N HIS A 263 -4.84 20.83 -32.00
CA HIS A 263 -6.28 20.83 -32.17
C HIS A 263 -6.64 19.95 -33.37
N ALA A 264 -7.12 18.74 -33.10
CA ALA A 264 -7.82 17.96 -34.11
C ALA A 264 -9.18 18.62 -34.36
N HIS A 265 -9.37 19.16 -35.55
CA HIS A 265 -10.66 19.61 -36.06
C HIS A 265 -11.61 18.40 -36.09
N LEU A 266 -12.56 18.35 -35.17
CA LEU A 266 -13.71 17.46 -35.25
C LEU A 266 -14.71 18.08 -36.23
N SER A 267 -14.71 17.55 -37.46
CA SER A 267 -15.76 17.81 -38.45
C SER A 267 -17.03 17.08 -38.03
N TYR A 268 -18.09 17.84 -37.75
CA TYR A 268 -19.45 17.31 -37.57
C TYR A 268 -19.99 16.77 -38.91
N PRO A 269 -20.67 15.62 -38.96
CA PRO A 269 -21.50 15.27 -40.10
C PRO A 269 -22.86 15.98 -39.98
N GLN A 270 -23.12 16.84 -40.95
CA GLN A 270 -24.38 17.53 -41.21
C GLN A 270 -25.47 16.50 -41.59
N LYS A 271 -26.48 16.34 -40.74
CA LYS A 271 -27.73 15.64 -41.10
C LYS A 271 -28.47 16.49 -42.12
N GLN A 272 -28.55 16.02 -43.37
CA GLN A 272 -29.52 16.51 -44.36
C GLN A 272 -30.86 15.81 -44.10
N GLU A 273 -31.90 16.63 -43.96
CA GLU A 273 -33.30 16.24 -43.86
C GLU A 273 -33.90 16.17 -45.28
N PRO A 274 -34.72 15.17 -45.64
CA PRO A 274 -35.33 15.10 -46.96
C PRO A 274 -36.61 15.97 -47.01
N PRO A 275 -36.94 16.56 -48.17
CA PRO A 275 -38.12 17.41 -48.30
C PRO A 275 -39.39 16.56 -48.40
N HIS A 276 -40.42 17.02 -47.69
CA HIS A 276 -41.79 16.56 -47.85
C HIS A 276 -42.26 16.67 -49.30
N ARG A 277 -42.70 15.56 -49.88
CA ARG A 277 -43.85 15.52 -50.80
C ARG A 277 -44.47 14.13 -50.84
#